data_AF-A0A0B1T0F3-F1
#
_entry.id   AF-A0A0B1T0F3-F1
#
_cell.length_a   1.000
_cell.length_b   1.000
_cell.length_c   1.000
_cell.angle_alpha   90.00
_cell.angle_beta   90.00
_cell.angle_gamma   90.00
#
_symmetry.space_group_name_H-M   'P 1'
#
loop_
_entity.id
_entity.type
_entity.pdbx_description
1 polymer ?
#
loop_
_entity_poly.entity_id
_entity_poly.type
_entity_poly.pdbx_seq_one_letter_code
_entity_poly.pdbx_strand_id
1 'polypeptide(L)'
;YSDATALSQYLPSLGALGGAVGGLTPSSLTSLRFPVNILSITSVVLVSNLDENKVSPDALFTLFGVYGDVVRVKILYNKKDNALIQYSEPQQAQLAMQHLDKIRWHDRVIRVAPSKHNNVQLPKEGQPDAGLTRDYSHSPLHRFKKPGSKNYMNIYPPSSTLHLSNIPPNISEETLTEAFEQNGFQVKAFKFFPKDHKMALCQLEDVETAIDALIAMHNHKLAENAHLRVSFSKSGI
;
A
#
# COMPACT_ATOMS: atom_id res chain seq x y z
N TYR A 1 0.94 37.07 0.36
CA TYR A 1 0.14 37.71 1.41
C TYR A 1 -1.26 37.14 1.32
N SER A 2 -1.48 35.84 1.57
CA SER A 2 -1.33 35.05 2.81
C SER A 2 -2.58 35.18 3.68
N ASP A 3 -3.61 34.38 3.39
CA ASP A 3 -4.70 34.06 4.32
C ASP A 3 -4.39 32.71 4.98
N ALA A 4 -3.94 32.77 6.23
CA ALA A 4 -3.54 31.63 7.05
C ALA A 4 -4.33 31.64 8.37
N THR A 5 -5.65 31.50 8.28
CA THR A 5 -6.57 31.55 9.44
C THR A 5 -7.46 30.32 9.58
N ALA A 6 -7.00 29.14 9.15
CA ALA A 6 -7.77 27.89 9.31
C ALA A 6 -7.00 26.70 9.92
N LEU A 7 -5.96 26.94 10.73
CA LEU A 7 -5.18 25.86 11.38
C LEU A 7 -4.87 26.07 12.87
N SER A 8 -5.80 26.67 13.64
CA SER A 8 -5.60 26.92 15.09
C SER A 8 -6.33 25.96 16.04
N GLN A 9 -6.88 24.83 15.58
CA GLN A 9 -7.74 23.97 16.44
C GLN A 9 -7.11 22.68 16.99
N TYR A 10 -5.78 22.48 16.92
CA TYR A 10 -5.14 21.30 17.52
C TYR A 10 -3.82 21.61 18.25
N LEU A 11 -3.86 22.46 19.27
CA LEU A 11 -2.80 22.55 20.28
C LEU A 11 -3.40 22.26 21.66
N PRO A 12 -2.95 21.22 22.38
CA PRO A 12 -3.32 21.06 23.79
C PRO A 12 -2.68 22.19 24.60
N SER A 13 -3.49 22.81 25.47
CA SER A 13 -3.09 23.88 26.37
C SER A 13 -2.07 23.38 27.39
N LEU A 14 -0.86 23.94 27.37
CA LEU A 14 0.08 23.85 28.48
C LEU A 14 -0.14 25.05 29.39
N GLY A 15 -1.08 24.89 30.32
CA GLY A 15 -1.32 25.83 31.41
C GLY A 15 -1.46 25.06 32.72
N ALA A 16 -0.35 24.87 33.42
CA ALA A 16 -0.28 24.79 34.89
C ALA A 16 1.17 24.55 35.30
N LEU A 17 1.77 25.54 35.95
CA LEU A 17 2.66 25.46 37.12
C LEU A 17 3.46 26.77 37.19
N GLY A 18 2.82 27.78 37.78
CA GLY A 18 3.52 28.94 38.32
C GLY A 18 4.06 28.60 39.71
N GLY A 19 5.25 29.11 40.01
CA GLY A 19 5.73 29.27 41.39
C GLY A 19 7.18 28.89 41.61
N ALA A 20 7.95 29.88 42.08
CA ALA A 20 9.24 29.81 42.78
C ALA A 20 10.51 30.00 41.92
N VAL A 21 10.93 31.26 41.92
CA VAL A 21 12.30 31.75 41.71
C VAL A 21 13.24 31.21 42.79
N GLY A 22 14.38 30.64 42.41
CA GLY A 22 15.44 30.23 43.32
C GLY A 22 16.52 29.44 42.57
N GLY A 23 17.76 29.93 42.59
CA GLY A 23 18.76 29.64 41.57
C GLY A 23 19.22 28.18 41.43
N LEU A 24 19.51 27.79 40.18
CA LEU A 24 20.28 26.59 39.85
C LEU A 24 21.17 26.88 38.62
N THR A 25 22.42 26.42 38.74
CA THR A 25 23.57 26.54 37.84
C THR A 25 23.38 25.86 36.47
N PRO A 26 24.16 26.21 35.42
CA PRO A 26 23.91 25.78 34.03
C PRO A 26 24.30 24.32 33.71
N SER A 27 24.23 23.41 34.68
CA SER A 27 24.85 22.07 34.59
C SER A 27 23.89 20.92 34.89
N SER A 28 22.66 20.93 34.37
CA SER A 28 21.72 19.81 34.61
C SER A 28 20.55 19.69 33.62
N LEU A 29 20.80 19.90 32.32
CA LEU A 29 19.86 19.48 31.25
C LEU A 29 20.46 18.38 30.37
N THR A 30 21.05 17.38 31.00
CA THR A 30 21.45 16.15 30.32
C THR A 30 20.31 15.15 30.39
N SER A 31 19.79 14.80 29.21
CA SER A 31 19.13 13.52 28.91
C SER A 31 17.68 13.31 29.37
N LEU A 32 16.77 14.11 28.83
CA LEU A 32 15.51 13.54 28.33
C LEU A 32 15.73 13.09 26.88
N ARG A 33 16.46 11.97 26.71
CA ARG A 33 16.46 11.21 25.47
C ARG A 33 15.10 10.54 25.35
N PHE A 34 14.12 11.26 24.83
CA PHE A 34 13.02 10.60 24.14
C PHE A 34 13.67 9.73 23.05
N PRO A 35 13.33 8.43 22.93
CA PRO A 35 13.69 7.69 21.74
C PRO A 35 12.83 8.27 20.61
N VAL A 36 13.28 9.38 20.03
CA VAL A 36 12.91 9.73 18.67
C VAL A 36 13.61 8.67 17.86
N ASN A 37 12.91 7.55 17.65
CA ASN A 37 13.20 6.67 16.55
C ASN A 37 13.05 7.59 15.34
N ILE A 38 14.16 8.13 14.84
CA ILE A 38 14.21 8.82 13.56
C ILE A 38 13.85 7.71 12.58
N LEU A 39 12.54 7.54 12.35
CA LEU A 39 12.03 6.72 11.27
C LEU A 39 12.75 7.27 10.06
N SER A 40 13.62 6.44 9.47
CA SER A 40 14.32 6.80 8.25
C SER A 40 13.23 7.16 7.23
N ILE A 41 13.10 8.45 6.94
CA ILE A 41 12.12 8.98 6.00
C ILE A 41 12.67 8.64 4.62
N THR A 42 12.38 7.43 4.16
CA THR A 42 12.72 6.95 2.82
C THR A 42 11.43 6.70 2.04
N SER A 43 11.46 7.05 0.77
CA SER A 43 10.41 6.66 -0.19
C SER A 43 10.67 5.27 -0.79
N VAL A 44 11.80 4.64 -0.48
CA VAL A 44 12.16 3.32 -0.99
C VAL A 44 12.10 2.29 0.12
N VAL A 45 11.34 1.22 -0.12
CA VAL A 45 11.27 0.05 0.76
C VAL A 45 12.05 -1.11 0.16
N LEU A 46 12.69 -1.88 1.03
CA LEU A 46 13.27 -3.18 0.72
C LEU A 46 12.29 -4.26 1.15
N VAL A 47 11.93 -5.11 0.20
CA VAL A 47 11.12 -6.30 0.42
C VAL A 47 12.03 -7.51 0.34
N SER A 48 12.02 -8.37 1.35
CA SER A 48 12.85 -9.56 1.45
C SER A 48 12.01 -10.81 1.72
N ASN A 49 12.60 -11.98 1.47
CA ASN A 49 11.98 -13.29 1.64
C ASN A 49 10.80 -13.53 0.67
N LEU A 50 10.89 -12.99 -0.53
CA LEU A 50 9.94 -13.23 -1.62
C LEU A 50 10.14 -14.62 -2.23
N ASP A 51 9.10 -15.16 -2.88
CA ASP A 51 9.22 -16.34 -3.74
C ASP A 51 9.67 -15.92 -5.14
N GLU A 52 10.91 -16.26 -5.49
CA GLU A 52 11.54 -15.88 -6.75
C GLU A 52 10.87 -16.45 -8.02
N ASN A 53 10.07 -17.51 -7.88
CA ASN A 53 9.43 -18.17 -9.02
C ASN A 53 8.03 -17.60 -9.33
N LYS A 54 7.39 -16.98 -8.34
CA LYS A 54 6.02 -16.47 -8.44
C LYS A 54 5.94 -14.95 -8.47
N VAL A 55 6.95 -14.26 -7.94
CA VAL A 55 6.94 -12.79 -7.85
C VAL A 55 7.38 -12.15 -9.16
N SER A 56 6.58 -11.19 -9.62
CA SER A 56 6.89 -10.34 -10.78
C SER A 56 6.87 -8.86 -10.39
N PRO A 57 7.54 -7.97 -11.16
CA PRO A 57 7.46 -6.54 -10.91
C PRO A 57 6.04 -6.00 -10.94
N ASP A 58 5.16 -6.55 -11.80
CA ASP A 58 3.76 -6.14 -11.90
C ASP A 58 2.92 -6.59 -10.70
N ALA A 59 3.20 -7.79 -10.18
CA ALA A 59 2.56 -8.28 -8.95
C ALA A 59 2.91 -7.39 -7.77
N LEU A 60 4.19 -7.05 -7.61
CA LEU A 60 4.66 -6.11 -6.58
C LEU A 60 4.05 -4.72 -6.79
N PHE A 61 4.06 -4.19 -8.02
CA PHE A 61 3.44 -2.91 -8.34
C PHE A 61 1.97 -2.87 -7.92
N THR A 62 1.22 -3.94 -8.19
CA THR A 62 -0.22 -3.99 -7.90
C THR A 62 -0.49 -4.09 -6.40
N LEU A 63 0.23 -4.96 -5.69
CA LEU A 63 0.08 -5.15 -4.24
C LEU A 63 0.52 -3.90 -3.47
N PHE A 64 1.73 -3.40 -3.73
CA PHE A 64 2.26 -2.20 -3.07
C PHE A 64 1.52 -0.93 -3.52
N GLY A 65 0.93 -0.95 -4.71
CA GLY A 65 0.05 0.07 -5.28
C GLY A 65 -1.24 0.33 -4.49
N VAL A 66 -1.66 -0.61 -3.64
CA VAL A 66 -2.80 -0.43 -2.72
C VAL A 66 -2.49 0.62 -1.65
N TYR A 67 -1.22 0.73 -1.24
CA TYR A 67 -0.76 1.58 -0.13
C TYR A 67 -0.15 2.91 -0.58
N GLY A 68 0.12 3.07 -1.88
CA GLY A 68 0.68 4.27 -2.44
C GLY A 68 0.97 4.17 -3.93
N ASP A 69 1.37 5.27 -4.55
CA ASP A 69 1.74 5.30 -5.95
C ASP A 69 3.20 4.84 -6.10
N VAL A 70 3.37 3.63 -6.62
CA VAL A 70 4.68 3.04 -6.89
C VAL A 70 5.27 3.65 -8.16
N VAL A 71 6.45 4.22 -8.06
CA VAL A 71 7.22 4.86 -9.14
C VAL A 71 8.09 3.83 -9.84
N ARG A 72 8.78 2.96 -9.09
CA ARG A 72 9.66 1.93 -9.66
C ARG A 72 9.66 0.67 -8.81
N VAL A 73 9.79 -0.46 -9.48
CA VAL A 73 10.03 -1.76 -8.86
C VAL A 73 11.30 -2.35 -9.45
N LYS A 74 12.21 -2.84 -8.59
CA LYS A 74 13.44 -3.52 -8.98
C LYS A 74 13.61 -4.80 -8.18
N ILE A 75 13.46 -5.94 -8.82
CA ILE A 75 13.85 -7.23 -8.25
C ILE A 75 15.37 -7.38 -8.41
N LEU A 76 16.08 -7.79 -7.36
CA LEU A 76 17.53 -7.87 -7.37
C LEU A 76 17.97 -9.12 -8.16
N TYR A 77 18.79 -8.94 -9.19
CA TYR A 77 19.27 -10.04 -10.04
C TYR A 77 20.02 -11.14 -9.26
N ASN A 78 20.94 -10.74 -8.37
CA ASN A 78 21.75 -11.67 -7.57
C ASN A 78 20.99 -12.29 -6.39
N LYS A 79 19.83 -11.71 -6.01
CA LYS A 79 19.02 -12.10 -4.85
C LYS A 79 17.55 -11.88 -5.19
N LYS A 80 16.98 -12.76 -6.00
CA LYS A 80 15.62 -12.61 -6.57
C LYS A 80 14.52 -12.71 -5.51
N ASP A 81 14.85 -13.19 -4.32
CA ASP A 81 14.03 -13.13 -3.11
C ASP A 81 13.96 -11.72 -2.48
N ASN A 82 14.66 -10.73 -3.06
CA ASN A 82 14.69 -9.35 -2.62
C ASN A 82 14.26 -8.39 -3.75
N ALA A 83 13.50 -7.36 -3.38
CA ALA A 83 13.08 -6.29 -4.29
C ALA A 83 13.14 -4.91 -3.62
N LEU A 84 13.43 -3.89 -4.41
CA LEU A 84 13.32 -2.49 -4.04
C LEU A 84 12.08 -1.89 -4.69
N ILE A 85 11.27 -1.21 -3.89
CA ILE A 85 10.05 -0.54 -4.36
C ILE A 85 10.14 0.93 -3.96
N GLN A 86 10.11 1.80 -4.95
CA GLN A 86 10.12 3.23 -4.75
C GLN A 86 8.72 3.80 -4.87
N TYR A 87 8.25 4.44 -3.81
CA TYR A 87 7.02 5.23 -3.77
C TYR A 87 7.24 6.67 -4.24
N SER A 88 6.15 7.35 -4.60
CA SER A 88 6.17 8.78 -4.89
C SER A 88 6.42 9.60 -3.63
N GLU A 89 5.91 9.14 -2.48
CA GLU A 89 5.95 9.86 -1.21
C GLU A 89 6.47 8.96 -0.06
N PRO A 90 7.30 9.49 0.86
CA PRO A 90 7.77 8.72 2.01
C PRO A 90 6.66 8.22 2.94
N GLN A 91 5.56 8.97 3.10
CA GLN A 91 4.44 8.55 3.95
C GLN A 91 3.78 7.26 3.44
N GLN A 92 3.69 7.09 2.12
CA GLN A 92 3.15 5.88 1.50
C GLN A 92 4.05 4.66 1.74
N ALA A 93 5.38 4.86 1.70
CA ALA A 93 6.34 3.83 2.05
C ALA A 93 6.18 3.38 3.51
N GLN A 94 5.95 4.31 4.45
CA GLN A 94 5.68 3.97 5.86
C GLN A 94 4.39 3.15 6.00
N LEU A 95 3.34 3.54 5.30
CA LEU A 95 2.07 2.83 5.34
C LEU A 95 2.17 1.40 4.79
N ALA A 96 2.92 1.23 3.70
CA ALA A 96 3.21 -0.09 3.15
C ALA A 96 4.01 -0.96 4.13
N MET A 97 5.02 -0.41 4.80
CA MET A 97 5.76 -1.13 5.85
C MET A 97 4.85 -1.54 7.01
N GLN A 98 3.95 -0.66 7.45
CA GLN A 98 3.03 -0.93 8.55
C GLN A 98 2.06 -2.08 8.24
N HIS A 99 1.61 -2.21 6.99
CA HIS A 99 0.57 -3.17 6.61
C HIS A 99 1.08 -4.45 5.95
N LEU A 100 2.22 -4.40 5.27
CA LEU A 100 2.77 -5.53 4.52
C LEU A 100 3.95 -6.21 5.21
N ASP A 101 4.57 -5.63 6.26
CA ASP A 101 5.63 -6.33 6.98
C ASP A 101 5.06 -7.56 7.72
N LYS A 102 5.74 -8.71 7.56
CA LYS A 102 5.41 -10.00 8.19
C LYS A 102 4.10 -10.63 7.73
N ILE A 103 3.55 -10.23 6.59
CA ILE A 103 2.43 -10.97 6.01
C ILE A 103 2.93 -12.27 5.38
N ARG A 104 2.07 -13.29 5.34
CA ARG A 104 2.32 -14.51 4.60
C ARG A 104 1.87 -14.33 3.15
N TRP A 105 2.78 -14.61 2.20
CA TRP A 105 2.51 -14.60 0.78
C TRP A 105 3.42 -15.61 0.06
N HIS A 106 2.83 -16.51 -0.71
CA HIS A 106 3.45 -17.68 -1.34
C HIS A 106 4.21 -18.58 -0.35
N ASP A 107 3.54 -18.94 0.74
CA ASP A 107 4.07 -19.75 1.84
C ASP A 107 5.28 -19.14 2.56
N ARG A 108 5.61 -17.87 2.28
CA ARG A 108 6.72 -17.15 2.89
C ARG A 108 6.23 -15.96 3.67
N VAL A 109 6.87 -15.68 4.80
CA VAL A 109 6.64 -14.46 5.58
C VAL A 109 7.54 -13.36 5.02
N ILE A 110 6.96 -12.46 4.23
CA ILE A 110 7.72 -11.37 3.62
C ILE A 110 8.14 -10.35 4.68
N ARG A 111 9.26 -9.67 4.44
CA ARG A 111 9.76 -8.60 5.30
C ARG A 111 9.81 -7.31 4.53
N VAL A 112 9.23 -6.25 5.09
CA VAL A 112 9.22 -4.93 4.46
C VAL A 112 9.90 -3.94 5.40
N ALA A 113 11.03 -3.40 4.96
CA ALA A 113 11.89 -2.54 5.77
C ALA A 113 12.30 -1.28 4.99
N PRO A 114 12.70 -0.19 5.67
CA PRO A 114 13.21 0.98 4.98
C PRO A 114 14.49 0.63 4.23
N SER A 115 14.59 1.02 2.97
CA SER A 115 15.81 0.83 2.19
C SER A 115 16.87 1.85 2.57
N LYS A 116 18.14 1.44 2.48
CA LYS A 116 19.29 2.35 2.56
C LYS A 116 19.46 3.19 1.30
N HIS A 117 18.79 2.81 0.21
CA HIS A 117 18.84 3.53 -1.06
C HIS A 117 17.74 4.59 -1.12
N ASN A 118 18.09 5.79 -1.57
CA ASN A 118 17.12 6.89 -1.73
C ASN A 118 16.38 6.85 -3.08
N ASN A 119 16.86 6.08 -4.05
CA ASN A 119 16.28 6.00 -5.39
C ASN A 119 16.58 4.63 -6.03
N VAL A 120 15.62 4.10 -6.79
CA VAL A 120 15.79 2.89 -7.60
C VAL A 120 16.29 3.27 -8.99
N GLN A 121 17.50 2.85 -9.30
CA GLN A 121 18.14 3.11 -10.59
C GLN A 121 17.64 2.12 -11.65
N LEU A 122 17.34 2.65 -12.84
CA LEU A 122 17.01 1.84 -14.01
C LEU A 122 18.26 1.13 -14.54
N PRO A 123 18.13 -0.14 -14.96
CA PRO A 123 19.22 -0.85 -15.63
C PRO A 123 19.56 -0.14 -16.95
N LYS A 124 20.85 -0.18 -17.31
CA LYS A 124 21.28 0.26 -18.64
C LYS A 124 20.85 -0.78 -19.68
N GLU A 125 20.54 -0.34 -20.91
CA GLU A 125 20.20 -1.26 -22.01
C GLU A 125 21.25 -2.37 -22.16
N GLY A 126 20.79 -3.60 -22.34
CA GLY A 126 21.64 -4.79 -22.51
C GLY A 126 22.07 -5.49 -21.21
N GLN A 127 21.66 -5.02 -20.03
CA GLN A 127 21.93 -5.74 -18.79
C GLN A 127 20.91 -6.85 -18.49
N PRO A 128 21.34 -7.95 -17.81
CA PRO A 128 20.48 -9.09 -17.51
C PRO A 128 19.32 -8.76 -16.55
N ASP A 129 19.35 -7.61 -15.88
CA ASP A 129 18.30 -7.10 -15.00
C ASP A 129 17.25 -6.22 -15.71
N ALA A 130 17.32 -6.08 -17.04
CA ALA A 130 16.36 -5.30 -17.84
C ALA A 130 14.90 -5.77 -17.70
N GLY A 131 14.65 -7.06 -17.43
CA GLY A 131 13.30 -7.58 -17.17
C GLY A 131 12.86 -7.50 -15.70
N LEU A 132 13.79 -7.23 -14.78
CA LEU A 132 13.58 -7.25 -13.33
C LEU A 132 13.31 -5.85 -12.75
N THR A 133 13.58 -4.80 -13.52
CA THR A 133 13.29 -3.42 -13.14
C THR A 133 12.25 -2.83 -14.06
N ARG A 134 11.20 -2.22 -13.51
CA ARG A 134 10.16 -1.53 -14.27
C ARG A 134 9.88 -0.15 -13.70
N ASP A 135 9.63 0.80 -14.60
CA ASP A 135 9.20 2.15 -14.27
C ASP A 135 7.68 2.28 -14.43
N TYR A 136 7.03 2.75 -13.38
CA TYR A 136 5.59 2.95 -13.29
C TYR A 136 5.23 4.42 -13.02
N SER A 137 6.18 5.37 -13.11
CA SER A 137 5.96 6.80 -12.82
C SER A 137 4.73 7.39 -13.53
N HIS A 138 4.45 6.93 -14.75
CA HIS A 138 3.34 7.39 -15.58
C HIS A 138 2.18 6.39 -15.66
N SER A 139 2.12 5.40 -14.76
CA SER A 139 1.07 4.40 -14.77
C SER A 139 -0.32 5.04 -14.57
N PRO A 140 -1.33 4.65 -15.39
CA PRO A 140 -2.72 5.07 -15.20
C PRO A 140 -3.39 4.33 -14.03
N LEU A 141 -2.74 3.30 -13.47
CA LEU A 141 -3.25 2.49 -12.37
C LEU A 141 -2.97 3.11 -10.99
N HIS A 142 -2.18 4.18 -10.94
CA HIS A 142 -1.97 4.97 -9.73
C HIS A 142 -3.29 5.43 -9.11
N ARG A 143 -3.39 5.26 -7.80
CA ARG A 143 -4.62 5.44 -7.02
C ARG A 143 -4.61 6.79 -6.28
N PHE A 144 -3.46 7.42 -6.12
CA PHE A 144 -3.27 8.55 -5.20
C PHE A 144 -2.87 9.87 -5.88
N LYS A 145 -2.65 9.88 -7.20
CA LYS A 145 -2.31 11.06 -8.03
C LYS A 145 -3.22 12.29 -7.87
N LYS A 146 -4.50 12.10 -7.52
CA LYS A 146 -5.45 13.21 -7.39
C LYS A 146 -5.41 13.78 -5.96
N PRO A 147 -5.03 15.06 -5.77
CA PRO A 147 -5.11 15.69 -4.45
C PRO A 147 -6.52 15.60 -3.87
N GLY A 148 -6.63 15.30 -2.57
CA GLY A 148 -7.93 15.11 -1.90
C GLY A 148 -8.68 13.83 -2.29
N SER A 149 -8.02 12.88 -2.97
CA SER A 149 -8.63 11.58 -3.27
C SER A 149 -9.13 10.89 -2.01
N LYS A 150 -10.37 10.41 -2.04
CA LYS A 150 -10.95 9.59 -0.96
C LYS A 150 -10.16 8.30 -0.73
N ASN A 151 -9.31 7.88 -1.67
CA ASN A 151 -8.49 6.67 -1.53
C ASN A 151 -7.57 6.74 -0.30
N TYR A 152 -7.05 7.91 0.07
CA TYR A 152 -6.22 8.10 1.27
C TYR A 152 -6.94 7.73 2.57
N MET A 153 -8.28 7.79 2.59
CA MET A 153 -9.11 7.42 3.75
C MET A 153 -9.53 5.95 3.76
N ASN A 154 -9.25 5.21 2.67
CA ASN A 154 -9.74 3.85 2.44
C ASN A 154 -8.59 2.87 2.18
N ILE A 155 -7.51 3.00 2.96
CA ILE A 155 -6.37 2.06 2.95
C ILE A 155 -6.46 1.20 4.21
N TYR A 156 -6.47 -0.11 4.03
CA TYR A 156 -6.68 -1.08 5.10
C TYR A 156 -5.61 -2.19 5.06
N PRO A 157 -5.33 -2.84 6.20
CA PRO A 157 -4.44 -4.00 6.23
C PRO A 157 -4.97 -5.15 5.35
N PRO A 158 -4.10 -6.07 4.88
CA PRO A 158 -4.53 -7.25 4.16
C PRO A 158 -5.56 -8.05 4.96
N SER A 159 -6.63 -8.47 4.29
CA SER A 159 -7.70 -9.29 4.85
C SER A 159 -8.20 -10.27 3.80
N SER A 160 -8.90 -11.33 4.22
CA SER A 160 -9.51 -12.31 3.30
C SER A 160 -10.73 -11.73 2.55
N THR A 161 -11.16 -10.51 2.88
CA THR A 161 -12.30 -9.84 2.26
C THR A 161 -11.82 -8.67 1.40
N LEU A 162 -12.15 -8.71 0.12
CA LEU A 162 -11.84 -7.69 -0.87
C LEU A 162 -13.02 -6.74 -1.04
N HIS A 163 -12.71 -5.45 -1.16
CA HIS A 163 -13.63 -4.42 -1.61
C HIS A 163 -13.45 -4.21 -3.12
N LEU A 164 -14.54 -4.46 -3.85
CA LEU A 164 -14.65 -4.31 -5.29
C LEU A 164 -15.34 -2.99 -5.62
N SER A 165 -14.82 -2.25 -6.59
CA SER A 165 -15.44 -1.00 -7.04
C SER A 165 -15.30 -0.79 -8.54
N ASN A 166 -16.00 0.23 -9.04
CA ASN A 166 -16.14 0.54 -10.47
C ASN A 166 -16.88 -0.57 -11.24
N ILE A 167 -17.87 -1.19 -10.59
CA ILE A 167 -18.71 -2.23 -11.18
C ILE A 167 -19.83 -1.56 -12.01
N PRO A 168 -19.97 -1.89 -13.30
CA PRO A 168 -21.08 -1.41 -14.13
C PRO A 168 -22.44 -1.96 -13.65
N PRO A 169 -23.55 -1.23 -13.87
CA PRO A 169 -24.88 -1.65 -13.39
C PRO A 169 -25.40 -2.92 -14.06
N ASN A 170 -24.85 -3.32 -15.21
CA ASN A 170 -25.22 -4.51 -15.95
C ASN A 170 -24.44 -5.77 -15.52
N ILE A 171 -23.51 -5.66 -14.57
CA ILE A 171 -22.73 -6.79 -14.07
C ILE A 171 -23.41 -7.36 -12.82
N SER A 172 -23.72 -8.66 -12.85
CA SER A 172 -24.33 -9.36 -11.72
C SER A 172 -23.26 -9.96 -10.79
N GLU A 173 -23.72 -10.45 -9.64
CA GLU A 173 -22.90 -11.20 -8.68
C GLU A 173 -22.36 -12.48 -9.29
N GLU A 174 -23.19 -13.18 -10.06
CA GLU A 174 -22.83 -14.41 -10.76
C GLU A 174 -21.67 -14.17 -11.73
N THR A 175 -21.75 -13.12 -12.56
CA THR A 175 -20.67 -12.76 -13.50
C THR A 175 -19.35 -12.47 -12.78
N LEU A 176 -19.38 -11.75 -11.65
CA LEU A 176 -18.17 -11.47 -10.88
C LEU A 176 -17.63 -12.73 -10.20
N THR A 177 -18.50 -13.56 -9.64
CA THR A 177 -18.12 -14.82 -9.01
C THR A 177 -17.45 -15.75 -10.02
N GLU A 178 -18.07 -15.95 -11.19
CA GLU A 178 -17.51 -16.72 -12.29
C GLU A 178 -16.16 -16.15 -12.75
N ALA A 179 -16.01 -14.82 -12.83
CA ALA A 179 -14.74 -14.20 -13.20
C ALA A 179 -13.62 -14.50 -12.19
N PHE A 180 -13.91 -14.51 -10.89
CA PHE A 180 -12.95 -14.91 -9.86
C PHE A 180 -12.61 -16.41 -9.97
N GLU A 181 -13.62 -17.26 -10.15
CA GLU A 181 -13.44 -18.72 -10.26
C GLU A 181 -12.65 -19.11 -11.52
N GLN A 182 -12.88 -18.44 -12.65
CA GLN A 182 -12.10 -18.63 -13.89
C GLN A 182 -10.63 -18.25 -13.73
N ASN A 183 -10.30 -17.36 -12.79
CA ASN A 183 -8.93 -17.02 -12.43
C ASN A 183 -8.39 -17.89 -11.28
N GLY A 184 -9.12 -18.92 -10.87
CA GLY A 184 -8.71 -19.90 -9.87
C GLY A 184 -9.03 -19.50 -8.42
N PHE A 185 -9.90 -18.51 -8.19
CA PHE A 185 -10.26 -18.06 -6.85
C PHE A 185 -11.67 -18.48 -6.48
N GLN A 186 -11.80 -19.33 -5.45
CA GLN A 186 -13.10 -19.73 -4.94
C GLN A 186 -13.69 -18.64 -4.03
N VAL A 187 -14.84 -18.09 -4.43
CA VAL A 187 -15.58 -17.10 -3.64
C VAL A 187 -16.34 -17.80 -2.52
N LYS A 188 -16.10 -17.41 -1.27
CA LYS A 188 -16.80 -17.95 -0.09
C LYS A 188 -18.07 -17.18 0.24
N ALA A 189 -18.05 -15.87 0.05
CA ALA A 189 -19.22 -15.01 0.19
C ALA A 189 -19.08 -13.78 -0.70
N PHE A 190 -20.21 -13.28 -1.20
CA PHE A 190 -20.28 -12.08 -2.01
C PHE A 190 -21.44 -11.22 -1.54
N LYS A 191 -21.28 -9.90 -1.63
CA LYS A 191 -22.35 -8.96 -1.26
C LYS A 191 -22.19 -7.61 -1.96
N PHE A 192 -23.19 -7.22 -2.75
CA PHE A 192 -23.31 -5.84 -3.22
C PHE A 192 -23.64 -4.88 -2.07
N PHE A 193 -23.15 -3.64 -2.18
CA PHE A 193 -23.57 -2.58 -1.27
C PHE A 193 -25.02 -2.17 -1.58
N PRO A 194 -25.96 -2.23 -0.62
CA PRO A 194 -27.39 -1.99 -0.88
C PRO A 194 -27.71 -0.60 -1.45
N LYS A 195 -26.84 0.38 -1.15
CA LYS A 195 -27.01 1.78 -1.58
C LYS A 195 -26.18 2.13 -2.82
N ASP A 196 -25.23 1.28 -3.22
CA ASP A 196 -24.34 1.54 -4.34
C ASP A 196 -23.88 0.22 -4.99
N HIS A 197 -24.64 -0.22 -6.00
CA HIS A 197 -24.32 -1.43 -6.77
C HIS A 197 -23.04 -1.30 -7.63
N LYS A 198 -22.34 -0.15 -7.59
CA LYS A 198 -21.00 -0.02 -8.18
C LYS A 198 -19.90 -0.59 -7.29
N MET A 199 -20.26 -1.02 -6.07
CA MET A 199 -19.36 -1.56 -5.08
C MET A 199 -19.88 -2.89 -4.51
N ALA A 200 -18.96 -3.80 -4.20
CA ALA A 200 -19.26 -5.08 -3.58
C ALA A 200 -18.15 -5.50 -2.62
N LEU A 201 -18.49 -6.44 -1.74
CA LEU A 201 -17.54 -7.21 -0.95
C LEU A 201 -17.44 -8.62 -1.52
N CYS A 202 -16.23 -9.16 -1.60
CA CYS A 202 -15.94 -10.52 -2.00
C CYS A 202 -15.01 -11.15 -0.96
N GLN A 203 -15.46 -12.21 -0.30
CA GLN A 203 -14.69 -12.93 0.70
C GLN A 203 -14.12 -14.21 0.11
N LEU A 204 -12.83 -14.42 0.35
CA LEU A 204 -12.06 -15.59 -0.06
C LEU A 204 -11.66 -16.41 1.17
N GLU A 205 -11.00 -17.54 0.94
CA GLU A 205 -10.65 -18.51 1.97
C GLU A 205 -9.73 -17.92 3.06
N ASP A 206 -8.67 -17.25 2.64
CA ASP A 206 -7.69 -16.66 3.54
C ASP A 206 -7.09 -15.37 2.96
N VAL A 207 -6.22 -14.73 3.74
CA VAL A 207 -5.56 -13.46 3.37
C VAL A 207 -4.61 -13.66 2.20
N GLU A 208 -3.94 -14.80 2.12
CA GLU A 208 -2.95 -15.11 1.08
C GLU A 208 -3.62 -15.24 -0.29
N THR A 209 -4.72 -15.99 -0.35
CA THR A 209 -5.60 -16.12 -1.51
C THR A 209 -6.17 -14.76 -1.91
N ALA A 210 -6.53 -13.92 -0.93
CA ALA A 210 -7.02 -12.57 -1.22
C ALA A 210 -5.96 -11.62 -1.78
N ILE A 211 -4.69 -11.78 -1.38
CA ILE A 211 -3.57 -11.05 -2.00
C ILE A 211 -3.42 -11.45 -3.46
N ASP A 212 -3.39 -12.76 -3.75
CA ASP A 212 -3.24 -13.27 -5.11
C ASP A 212 -4.43 -12.86 -6.00
N ALA A 213 -5.66 -12.95 -5.47
CA ALA A 213 -6.86 -12.50 -6.17
C ALA A 213 -6.86 -10.98 -6.39
N LEU A 214 -6.41 -10.19 -5.43
CA LEU A 214 -6.25 -8.74 -5.63
C LEU A 214 -5.30 -8.45 -6.77
N ILE A 215 -4.16 -9.13 -6.84
CA ILE A 215 -3.16 -8.92 -7.89
C ILE A 215 -3.72 -9.31 -9.27
N ALA A 216 -4.36 -10.47 -9.36
CA ALA A 216 -4.88 -11.00 -10.63
C ALA A 216 -6.12 -10.23 -11.14
N MET A 217 -7.03 -9.85 -10.24
CA MET A 217 -8.30 -9.23 -10.60
C MET A 217 -8.23 -7.70 -10.65
N HIS A 218 -7.14 -7.07 -10.19
CA HIS A 218 -7.00 -5.63 -10.33
C HIS A 218 -6.92 -5.24 -11.81
N ASN A 219 -7.71 -4.23 -12.20
CA ASN A 219 -7.83 -3.77 -13.58
C ASN A 219 -8.41 -4.84 -14.54
N HIS A 220 -9.06 -5.87 -14.03
CA HIS A 220 -9.80 -6.84 -14.84
C HIS A 220 -10.91 -6.13 -15.64
N LYS A 221 -11.03 -6.42 -16.94
CA LYS A 221 -11.97 -5.75 -17.83
C LYS A 221 -13.37 -6.34 -17.65
N LEU A 222 -14.30 -5.54 -17.13
CA LEU A 222 -15.71 -5.94 -16.95
C LEU A 222 -16.59 -5.51 -18.14
N ALA A 223 -16.27 -4.38 -18.77
CA ALA A 223 -16.94 -3.88 -19.97
C ALA A 223 -15.94 -3.07 -20.81
N GLU A 224 -16.34 -2.59 -22.00
CA GLU A 224 -15.45 -1.84 -22.91
C GLU A 224 -14.71 -0.68 -22.22
N ASN A 225 -15.40 0.07 -21.36
CA ASN A 225 -14.86 1.23 -20.65
C ASN A 225 -14.86 1.07 -19.11
N ALA A 226 -14.98 -0.14 -18.60
CA ALA A 226 -15.03 -0.39 -17.16
C ALA A 226 -14.06 -1.49 -16.73
N HIS A 227 -13.13 -1.12 -15.86
CA HIS A 227 -12.14 -2.01 -15.28
C HIS A 227 -12.36 -2.10 -13.78
N LEU A 228 -12.34 -3.31 -13.26
CA LEU A 228 -12.53 -3.60 -11.84
C LEU A 228 -11.40 -2.97 -11.02
N ARG A 229 -11.77 -2.34 -9.91
CA ARG A 229 -10.82 -1.87 -8.89
C ARG A 229 -10.98 -2.73 -7.65
N VAL A 230 -9.85 -3.15 -7.09
CA VAL A 230 -9.78 -4.12 -5.99
C VAL A 230 -8.86 -3.57 -4.91
N SER A 231 -9.35 -3.55 -3.67
CA SER A 231 -8.64 -3.15 -2.46
C SER A 231 -9.01 -4.11 -1.33
N PHE A 232 -8.22 -4.15 -0.25
CA PHE A 232 -8.65 -4.84 0.96
C PHE A 232 -9.82 -4.12 1.62
N SER A 233 -10.76 -4.87 2.21
CA SER A 233 -11.88 -4.32 2.96
C SER A 233 -11.55 -4.21 4.44
N LYS A 234 -12.05 -3.15 5.07
CA LYS A 234 -12.10 -3.01 6.54
C LYS A 234 -13.12 -3.95 7.18
N SER A 235 -14.20 -4.22 6.46
CA SER A 235 -15.35 -4.99 6.96
C SER A 235 -15.38 -6.37 6.33
N GLY A 236 -15.65 -7.39 7.14
CA GLY A 236 -16.07 -8.70 6.65
C GLY A 236 -17.50 -8.68 6.12
N ILE A 237 -17.91 -9.80 5.53
CA ILE A 237 -19.29 -10.06 5.09
C ILE A 237 -20.09 -10.66 6.26
#